data_AF-L8IVF6-F1
#
_entry.id   AF-L8IVF6-F1
#
_cell.length_a   1.000
_cell.length_b   1.000
_cell.length_c   1.000
_cell.angle_alpha   90.00
_cell.angle_beta   90.00
_cell.angle_gamma   90.00
#
_symmetry.space_group_name_H-M   'P 1'
#
loop_
_entity.id
_entity.type
_entity.pdbx_description
1 polymer ?
#
loop_
_entity_poly.entity_id
_entity_poly.type
_entity_poly.pdbx_seq_one_letter_code
_entity_poly.pdbx_strand_id
1 'polypeptide(L)'
;LLWLRGRGCLRHVSLGLFSLVYEAPFDAQASLYQARCRYLQPRWTDFPDRILDVGFVGRWWVLGARMRDCDINDDEFLHLPAHLRVVGPHQLHSEANERLFDEKYKPVVLTDDQVDQALWEDHVLQKEKKDQLALSQADSLLPSEAAR
;
A
#
# COMPACT_ATOMS: atom_id res chain seq x y z
N LEU A 1 10.14 -23.47 7.36
CA LEU A 1 9.37 -24.72 7.19
C LEU A 1 9.88 -25.60 6.05
N LEU A 2 9.98 -25.08 4.81
CA LEU A 2 10.42 -25.89 3.66
C LEU A 2 11.82 -26.52 3.85
N TRP A 3 12.75 -25.78 4.45
CA TRP A 3 14.07 -26.32 4.79
C TRP A 3 14.02 -27.53 5.75
N LEU A 4 13.18 -27.47 6.81
CA LEU A 4 12.97 -28.59 7.73
C LEU A 4 12.33 -29.79 7.04
N ARG A 5 11.40 -29.54 6.11
CA ARG A 5 10.81 -30.59 5.26
C ARG A 5 11.88 -31.26 4.40
N GLY A 6 12.76 -30.47 3.77
CA GLY A 6 13.86 -30.99 2.95
C GLY A 6 14.85 -31.87 3.73
N ARG A 7 15.04 -31.58 5.03
CA ARG A 7 15.88 -32.38 5.93
C ARG A 7 15.17 -33.61 6.53
N GLY A 8 13.87 -33.82 6.26
CA GLY A 8 13.07 -34.87 6.91
C GLY A 8 12.80 -34.63 8.41
N CYS A 9 13.10 -33.43 8.90
CA CYS A 9 12.93 -33.02 10.30
C CYS A 9 11.50 -32.58 10.62
N LEU A 10 10.64 -32.35 9.62
CA LEU A 10 9.27 -31.91 9.87
C LEU A 10 8.36 -33.09 10.20
N ARG A 11 7.67 -33.05 11.34
CA ARG A 11 6.74 -34.09 11.79
C ARG A 11 5.33 -33.59 11.94
N HIS A 12 4.40 -34.50 11.72
CA HIS A 12 2.97 -34.25 11.83
C HIS A 12 2.34 -35.33 12.70
N VAL A 13 1.46 -34.91 13.61
CA VAL A 13 0.60 -35.78 14.41
C VAL A 13 -0.82 -35.29 14.29
N SER A 14 -1.74 -36.19 13.91
CA SER A 14 -3.18 -35.94 13.94
C SER A 14 -3.77 -36.48 15.23
N LEU A 15 -4.54 -35.65 15.92
CA LEU A 15 -5.28 -35.94 17.15
C LEU A 15 -6.80 -35.95 16.86
N GLY A 16 -7.20 -36.22 15.62
CA GLY A 16 -8.59 -36.16 15.17
C GLY A 16 -8.98 -34.76 14.69
N LEU A 17 -9.60 -33.95 15.56
CA LEU A 17 -10.03 -32.58 15.22
C LEU A 17 -8.88 -31.57 15.20
N PHE A 18 -7.79 -31.90 15.88
CA PHE A 18 -6.57 -31.11 15.94
C PHE A 18 -5.43 -31.84 15.25
N SER A 19 -4.51 -31.08 14.68
CA SER A 19 -3.24 -31.57 14.15
C SER A 19 -2.11 -30.72 14.67
N LEU A 20 -0.95 -31.31 14.86
CA LEU A 20 0.27 -30.60 15.28
C LEU A 20 1.36 -30.84 14.25
N VAL A 21 2.10 -29.78 13.94
CA VAL A 21 3.36 -29.86 13.20
C VAL A 21 4.48 -29.40 14.12
N TYR A 22 5.53 -30.19 14.22
CA TYR A 22 6.68 -29.92 15.08
C TYR A 22 8.00 -30.30 14.41
N GLU A 23 9.08 -29.70 14.90
CA GLU A 23 10.44 -30.00 14.43
C GLU A 23 11.04 -31.20 15.18
N ALA A 24 11.60 -32.17 14.46
CA ALA A 24 12.41 -33.26 14.96
C ALA A 24 13.92 -32.99 14.77
N PRO A 25 14.78 -33.37 15.73
CA PRO A 25 16.22 -33.10 15.64
C PRO A 25 16.90 -33.86 14.48
N PHE A 26 16.34 -35.00 14.07
CA PHE A 26 16.88 -35.85 13.02
C PHE A 26 15.77 -36.33 12.07
N ASP A 27 16.18 -36.71 10.85
CA ASP A 27 15.32 -37.39 9.88
C ASP A 27 14.81 -38.74 10.41
N ALA A 28 13.64 -39.17 9.94
CA ALA A 28 13.06 -40.48 10.23
C ALA A 28 13.95 -41.65 9.84
N GLN A 29 14.69 -41.51 8.74
CA GLN A 29 15.56 -42.56 8.23
C GLN A 29 16.95 -42.53 8.87
N ALA A 30 17.23 -41.58 9.76
CA ALA A 30 18.50 -41.53 10.47
C ALA A 30 18.67 -42.76 11.38
N SER A 31 19.77 -43.48 11.18
CA SER A 31 20.19 -44.63 11.98
C SER A 31 21.39 -44.32 12.89
N LEU A 32 21.77 -43.04 13.00
CA LEU A 32 22.84 -42.59 13.89
C LEU A 32 22.50 -42.89 15.35
N TYR A 33 23.52 -43.25 16.16
CA TYR A 33 23.35 -43.49 17.59
C TYR A 33 22.68 -42.31 18.30
N GLN A 34 23.06 -41.08 17.95
CA GLN A 34 22.47 -39.86 18.50
C GLN A 34 20.97 -39.75 18.25
N ALA A 35 20.48 -40.26 17.11
CA ALA A 35 19.06 -40.24 16.74
C ALA A 35 18.25 -41.38 17.39
N ARG A 36 18.90 -42.49 17.77
CA ARG A 36 18.23 -43.69 18.32
C ARG A 36 18.31 -43.80 19.84
N CYS A 37 19.31 -43.18 20.46
CA CYS A 37 19.50 -43.23 21.91
C CYS A 37 18.35 -42.52 22.63
N ARG A 38 17.63 -43.26 23.49
CA ARG A 38 16.48 -42.76 24.27
C ARG A 38 16.86 -41.62 25.22
N TYR A 39 18.07 -41.65 25.77
CA TYR A 39 18.56 -40.65 26.73
C TYR A 39 18.94 -39.31 26.07
N LEU A 40 19.17 -39.32 24.76
CA LEU A 40 19.44 -38.11 23.96
C LEU A 40 18.16 -37.54 23.33
N GLN A 41 17.01 -38.19 23.49
CA GLN A 41 15.76 -37.68 22.95
C GLN A 41 15.30 -36.44 23.70
N PRO A 42 14.66 -35.48 23.00
CA PRO A 42 14.07 -34.32 23.62
C PRO A 42 13.08 -34.71 24.73
N ARG A 43 13.05 -33.93 25.80
CA ARG A 43 12.13 -34.16 26.91
C ARG A 43 10.73 -33.68 26.53
N TRP A 44 9.71 -34.23 27.20
CA TRP A 44 8.33 -33.78 27.07
C TRP A 44 8.14 -32.33 27.51
N THR A 45 8.98 -31.84 28.43
CA THR A 45 8.99 -30.44 28.89
C THR A 45 9.37 -29.46 27.79
N ASP A 46 10.23 -29.88 26.86
CA ASP A 46 10.79 -29.03 25.79
C ASP A 46 9.96 -29.16 24.50
N PHE A 47 8.91 -29.98 24.52
CA PHE A 47 8.05 -30.22 23.37
C PHE A 47 7.29 -28.97 22.91
N PRO A 48 6.73 -28.11 23.80
CA PRO A 48 6.00 -26.91 23.38
C PRO A 48 6.82 -25.97 22.49
N ASP A 49 8.12 -25.81 22.80
CA ASP A 49 9.04 -24.93 22.06
C ASP A 49 9.33 -25.43 20.63
N ARG A 50 9.07 -26.71 20.36
CA ARG A 50 9.30 -27.35 19.07
C ARG A 50 8.06 -27.38 18.19
N ILE A 51 6.91 -26.94 18.69
CA ILE A 51 5.67 -26.85 17.92
C ILE A 51 5.79 -25.68 16.94
N LEU A 52 5.57 -25.97 15.67
CA LEU A 52 5.70 -25.01 14.58
C LEU A 52 4.35 -24.46 14.15
N ASP A 53 3.31 -25.30 14.15
CA ASP A 53 1.95 -24.94 13.77
C ASP A 53 0.91 -25.87 14.39
N VAL A 54 -0.29 -25.35 14.55
CA VAL A 54 -1.48 -26.04 15.04
C VAL A 54 -2.55 -26.02 13.95
N GLY A 55 -2.95 -27.22 13.55
CA GLY A 55 -4.05 -27.46 12.66
C GLY A 55 -5.33 -27.62 13.48
N PHE A 56 -6.37 -26.86 13.15
CA PHE A 56 -7.69 -27.04 13.74
C PHE A 56 -8.76 -26.76 12.69
N VAL A 57 -9.73 -27.67 12.58
CA VAL A 57 -10.84 -27.60 11.60
C VAL A 57 -10.33 -27.44 10.16
N GLY A 58 -9.35 -28.26 9.78
CA GLY A 58 -8.80 -28.31 8.42
C GLY A 58 -7.94 -27.10 8.02
N ARG A 59 -7.60 -26.21 8.96
CA ARG A 59 -6.76 -25.02 8.71
C ARG A 59 -5.53 -25.01 9.62
N TRP A 60 -4.41 -24.54 9.08
CA TRP A 60 -3.18 -24.27 9.83
C TRP A 60 -3.21 -22.82 10.32
N TRP A 61 -3.19 -22.62 11.64
CA TRP A 61 -3.48 -21.33 12.25
C TRP A 61 -2.28 -20.39 12.20
N VAL A 62 -1.07 -20.89 12.52
CA VAL A 62 0.15 -20.08 12.54
C VAL A 62 0.57 -19.73 11.12
N LEU A 63 0.57 -20.70 10.21
CA LEU A 63 0.86 -20.45 8.80
C LEU A 63 -0.17 -19.48 8.19
N GLY A 64 -1.46 -19.68 8.46
CA GLY A 64 -2.51 -18.77 7.97
C GLY A 64 -2.36 -17.35 8.50
N ALA A 65 -1.98 -17.18 9.77
CA ALA A 65 -1.70 -15.86 10.33
C ALA A 65 -0.47 -15.20 9.68
N ARG A 66 0.61 -15.95 9.43
CA ARG A 66 1.82 -15.43 8.78
C ARG A 66 1.62 -15.13 7.29
N MET A 67 0.70 -15.82 6.63
CA MET A 67 0.39 -15.60 5.21
C MET A 67 -0.67 -14.52 4.98
N ARG A 68 -1.23 -13.92 6.03
CA ARG A 68 -2.30 -12.91 5.89
C ARG A 68 -1.83 -11.67 5.13
N ASP A 69 -0.66 -11.17 5.49
CA ASP A 69 -0.11 -9.90 5.01
C ASP A 69 1.28 -10.12 4.37
N CYS A 70 1.46 -11.24 3.64
CA CYS A 70 2.77 -11.66 3.13
C CYS A 70 3.28 -10.83 1.95
N ASP A 71 2.43 -10.00 1.35
CA ASP A 71 2.72 -9.05 0.29
C ASP A 71 3.06 -7.64 0.83
N ILE A 72 2.88 -7.40 2.14
CA ILE A 72 3.19 -6.13 2.78
C ILE A 72 4.62 -6.16 3.34
N ASN A 73 5.42 -5.17 2.98
CA ASN A 73 6.77 -4.98 3.50
C ASN A 73 6.86 -3.70 4.36
N ASP A 74 6.68 -3.84 5.68
CA ASP A 74 6.66 -2.71 6.62
C ASP A 74 7.95 -1.87 6.61
N ASP A 75 9.09 -2.47 6.24
CA ASP A 75 10.39 -1.79 6.19
C ASP A 75 10.42 -0.66 5.16
N GLU A 76 9.65 -0.79 4.07
CA GLU A 76 9.54 0.25 3.04
C GLU A 76 8.89 1.52 3.61
N PHE A 77 8.02 1.40 4.60
CA PHE A 77 7.22 2.50 5.13
C PHE A 77 7.85 3.19 6.36
N LEU A 78 9.05 2.78 6.79
CA LEU A 78 9.70 3.33 7.98
C LEU A 78 10.01 4.84 7.88
N HIS A 79 10.21 5.35 6.67
CA HIS A 79 10.50 6.76 6.41
C HIS A 79 9.25 7.67 6.49
N LEU A 80 8.06 7.08 6.54
CA LEU A 80 6.81 7.81 6.63
C LEU A 80 6.48 8.19 8.09
N PRO A 81 5.80 9.33 8.30
CA PRO A 81 5.30 9.69 9.63
C PRO A 81 4.28 8.66 10.12
N ALA A 82 4.19 8.51 11.45
CA ALA A 82 3.40 7.44 12.09
C ALA A 82 1.93 7.37 11.64
N HIS A 83 1.30 8.50 11.35
CA HIS A 83 -0.10 8.56 10.92
C HIS A 83 -0.34 8.00 9.50
N LEU A 84 0.70 7.86 8.68
CA LEU A 84 0.63 7.26 7.33
C LEU A 84 1.04 5.78 7.31
N ARG A 85 1.56 5.26 8.42
CA ARG A 85 2.00 3.86 8.53
C ARG A 85 0.89 2.91 8.97
N VAL A 86 -0.24 3.44 9.41
CA VAL A 86 -1.37 2.66 9.90
C VAL A 86 -2.47 2.67 8.84
N VAL A 87 -2.85 1.49 8.37
CA VAL A 87 -3.95 1.31 7.42
C VAL A 87 -5.15 0.71 8.15
N GLY A 88 -6.28 1.43 8.16
CA GLY A 88 -7.54 0.94 8.72
C GLY A 88 -8.34 0.12 7.70
N PRO A 89 -9.22 -0.81 8.14
CA PRO A 89 -10.05 -1.60 7.23
C PRO A 89 -10.90 -0.76 6.27
N HIS A 90 -11.40 0.38 6.75
CA HIS A 90 -12.18 1.32 5.93
C HIS A 90 -11.37 1.95 4.78
N GLN A 91 -10.05 2.03 4.90
CA GLN A 91 -9.16 2.56 3.85
C GLN A 91 -8.86 1.55 2.75
N LEU A 92 -9.14 0.27 3.00
CA LEU A 92 -8.99 -0.81 2.01
C LEU A 92 -10.22 -0.93 1.08
N HIS A 93 -11.30 -0.20 1.36
CA HIS A 93 -12.50 -0.16 0.53
C HIS A 93 -12.47 1.06 -0.41
N SER A 94 -12.54 0.82 -1.72
CA SER A 94 -12.36 1.87 -2.74
C SER A 94 -13.60 2.74 -2.98
N GLU A 95 -14.79 2.32 -2.53
CA GLU A 95 -16.07 2.96 -2.83
C GLU A 95 -16.09 4.48 -2.55
N ALA A 96 -15.56 4.89 -1.40
CA ALA A 96 -15.50 6.30 -1.03
C ALA A 96 -14.52 7.09 -1.92
N ASN A 97 -13.37 6.49 -2.26
CA ASN A 97 -12.36 7.13 -3.11
C ASN A 97 -12.85 7.28 -4.55
N GLU A 98 -13.55 6.28 -5.08
CA GLU A 98 -14.17 6.32 -6.40
C GLU A 98 -15.24 7.42 -6.49
N ARG A 99 -16.11 7.51 -5.47
CA ARG A 99 -17.10 8.59 -5.41
C ARG A 99 -16.45 9.97 -5.37
N LEU A 100 -15.41 10.17 -4.56
CA LEU A 100 -14.68 11.44 -4.50
C LEU A 100 -13.96 11.76 -5.82
N PHE A 101 -13.49 10.72 -6.53
CA PHE A 101 -12.90 10.88 -7.85
C PHE A 101 -13.93 11.38 -8.87
N ASP A 102 -15.14 10.85 -8.87
CA ASP A 102 -16.22 11.30 -9.75
C ASP A 102 -16.66 12.74 -9.44
N GLU A 103 -16.66 13.13 -8.17
CA GLU A 103 -17.00 14.49 -7.73
C GLU A 103 -16.08 15.55 -8.32
N LYS A 104 -14.82 15.22 -8.61
CA LYS A 104 -13.86 16.11 -9.28
C LYS A 104 -14.33 16.59 -10.65
N TYR A 105 -15.12 15.80 -11.36
CA TYR A 105 -15.61 16.13 -12.71
C TYR A 105 -16.91 16.94 -12.70
N LYS A 106 -17.47 17.24 -11.53
CA LYS A 106 -18.65 18.08 -11.43
C LYS A 106 -18.30 19.50 -11.92
N PRO A 107 -19.09 20.08 -12.83
CA PRO A 107 -18.82 21.42 -13.31
C PRO A 107 -18.94 22.41 -12.14
N VAL A 108 -18.02 23.38 -12.11
CA VAL A 108 -18.13 24.52 -11.20
C VAL A 108 -19.30 25.38 -11.67
N VAL A 109 -20.29 25.56 -10.81
CA VAL A 109 -21.42 26.46 -11.07
C VAL A 109 -21.02 27.86 -10.61
N LEU A 110 -20.92 28.80 -11.55
CA LEU A 110 -20.70 30.21 -11.26
C LEU A 110 -22.04 30.88 -10.97
N THR A 111 -22.06 31.80 -10.02
CA THR A 111 -23.23 32.68 -9.80
C THR A 111 -23.24 33.78 -10.88
N ASP A 112 -24.42 34.32 -11.18
CA ASP A 112 -24.57 35.37 -12.20
C ASP A 112 -23.63 36.56 -11.93
N ASP A 113 -23.49 36.97 -10.66
CA ASP A 113 -22.56 38.02 -10.23
C ASP A 113 -21.10 37.75 -10.62
N GLN A 114 -20.66 36.49 -10.57
CA GLN A 114 -19.29 36.09 -10.93
C GLN A 114 -19.09 36.10 -12.45
N VAL A 115 -20.13 35.73 -13.19
CA VAL A 115 -20.13 35.80 -14.66
C VAL A 115 -20.11 37.25 -15.10
N ASP A 116 -20.93 38.11 -14.51
CA ASP A 116 -21.01 39.53 -14.83
C ASP A 116 -19.69 40.25 -14.51
N GLN A 117 -19.08 39.93 -13.37
CA GLN A 117 -17.77 40.46 -13.01
C GLN A 117 -16.70 40.05 -14.04
N ALA A 118 -16.66 38.77 -14.43
CA ALA A 118 -15.70 38.29 -15.43
C ALA A 118 -15.92 38.94 -16.81
N LEU A 119 -17.17 39.09 -17.24
CA LEU A 119 -17.51 39.78 -18.49
C LEU A 119 -17.11 41.25 -18.47
N TRP A 120 -17.29 41.93 -17.33
CA TRP A 120 -16.86 43.32 -17.17
C TRP A 120 -15.34 43.45 -17.24
N GLU A 121 -14.60 42.57 -16.55
CA GLU A 121 -13.14 42.53 -16.59
C GLU A 121 -12.61 42.30 -18.02
N ASP A 122 -13.19 41.35 -18.74
CA ASP A 122 -12.86 41.11 -20.15
C ASP A 122 -13.14 42.33 -21.03
N HIS A 123 -14.27 43.00 -20.82
CA HIS A 123 -14.62 44.21 -21.56
C HIS A 123 -13.63 45.35 -21.30
N VAL A 124 -13.21 45.54 -20.05
CA VAL A 124 -12.20 46.55 -19.68
C VAL A 124 -10.86 46.25 -20.35
N LEU A 125 -10.38 45.00 -20.30
CA LEU A 125 -9.13 44.59 -20.95
C LEU A 125 -9.16 44.77 -22.47
N GLN A 126 -10.29 44.49 -23.11
CA GLN A 126 -10.44 44.71 -24.56
C GLN A 126 -10.40 46.19 -24.91
N LYS A 127 -10.99 47.05 -24.07
CA LYS A 127 -10.94 48.50 -24.25
C LYS A 127 -9.50 49.02 -24.11
N GLU A 128 -8.79 48.62 -23.06
CA GLU A 128 -7.39 49.01 -22.87
C GLU A 128 -6.49 48.59 -24.03
N LYS A 129 -6.67 47.37 -24.56
CA LYS A 129 -5.94 46.90 -25.75
C LYS A 129 -6.23 47.74 -26.99
N LYS A 130 -7.50 48.12 -27.21
CA LYS A 130 -7.88 49.00 -28.34
C LYS A 130 -7.26 50.38 -28.21
N ASP A 131 -7.29 50.95 -27.01
CA ASP A 131 -6.72 52.27 -26.74
C ASP A 131 -5.19 52.25 -26.96
N GLN A 132 -4.49 51.22 -26.48
CA GLN A 132 -3.06 51.02 -26.75
C GLN A 132 -2.75 50.84 -28.24
N LEU A 133 -3.58 50.08 -28.97
CA LEU A 133 -3.37 49.86 -30.40
C LEU A 133 -3.62 51.15 -31.20
N ALA A 134 -4.63 51.93 -30.84
CA ALA A 134 -4.89 53.25 -31.43
C ALA A 134 -3.74 54.23 -31.17
N LEU A 135 -3.16 54.23 -29.97
CA LEU A 135 -1.96 55.02 -29.65
C LEU A 135 -0.76 54.58 -30.50
N SER A 136 -0.51 53.27 -30.63
CA SER A 136 0.58 52.75 -31.46
C SER A 136 0.42 53.04 -32.95
N GLN A 137 -0.83 53.03 -33.46
CA GLN A 137 -1.13 53.41 -34.85
C GLN A 137 -0.95 54.91 -35.05
N ALA A 138 -1.40 55.74 -34.10
CA ALA A 138 -1.18 57.17 -34.15
C ALA A 138 0.31 57.51 -34.15
N ASP A 139 1.11 56.85 -33.30
CA ASP A 139 2.57 57.02 -33.26
C ASP A 139 3.25 56.56 -34.56
N SER A 140 2.74 55.52 -35.22
CA SER A 140 3.27 55.05 -36.52
C SER A 140 2.92 55.95 -37.72
N LEU A 141 1.87 56.77 -37.60
CA LEU A 141 1.41 57.71 -38.63
C LEU A 141 2.03 59.11 -38.48
N LEU A 142 2.79 59.36 -37.41
CA LEU A 142 3.63 60.55 -37.31
C LEU A 142 4.87 60.37 -38.20
N PRO A 143 5.18 61.30 -39.13
CA PRO A 143 6.40 61.22 -39.90
C PRO A 143 7.60 61.24 -38.95
N SER A 144 8.59 60.40 -39.23
CA SER A 144 9.93 60.46 -38.62
C SER A 144 10.49 61.89 -38.79
N GLU A 145 10.34 62.74 -37.78
CA GLU A 145 11.15 63.96 -37.61
C GLU A 145 12.57 63.55 -37.23
N ALA A 146 13.27 62.90 -38.16
CA ALA A 146 14.67 62.54 -38.05
C ALA A 146 15.31 62.40 -39.43
N ALA A 147 15.37 63.50 -40.18
CA ALA A 147 16.45 63.76 -41.12
C ALA A 147 16.58 65.27 -41.33
N ARG A 148 17.75 65.78 -40.90
CA ARG A 148 18.22 67.17 -40.95
C ARG A 148 18.31 67.72 -42.38
#